data_AF-A0A1R0W5C0-F1
#
_entry.id   AF-A0A1R0W5C0-F1
#
_cell.length_a   1.000
_cell.length_b   1.000
_cell.length_c   1.000
_cell.angle_alpha   90.00
_cell.angle_beta   90.00
_cell.angle_gamma   90.00
#
_symmetry.space_group_name_H-M   'P 1'
#
loop_
_entity.id
_entity.type
_entity.pdbx_description
1 polymer ?
#
loop_
_entity_poly.entity_id
_entity_poly.type
_entity_poly.pdbx_seq_one_letter_code
_entity_poly.pdbx_strand_id
1 'polypeptide(L)'
;MLCLYAIICFTIILTACSQGTSWDSYEGAVNVNTFPVPKEANRMDRASNNPEMDYVQYTLPGIGKNTDIPQEYINEIIEWGWKEDTAAEDTSNTDSAPRIFVKDSTRVHLSLHNGYLTVLVPTQDPSIIKPKTVDSN
;
A
#
# COMPACT_ATOMS: atom_id res chain seq x y z
N MET A 1 -44.70 -11.54 -21.57
CA MET A 1 -43.72 -10.48 -21.89
C MET A 1 -43.29 -9.79 -20.60
N LEU A 2 -42.42 -10.44 -19.83
CA LEU A 2 -41.97 -9.94 -18.52
C LEU A 2 -40.47 -10.24 -18.30
N CYS A 3 -39.70 -10.33 -19.40
CA CYS A 3 -38.26 -10.64 -19.36
C CYS A 3 -37.37 -9.45 -19.78
N LEU A 4 -37.93 -8.24 -19.91
CA LEU A 4 -37.19 -7.11 -20.50
C LEU A 4 -36.76 -6.02 -19.52
N TYR A 5 -36.87 -6.24 -18.20
CA TYR A 5 -36.48 -5.26 -17.17
C TYR A 5 -35.31 -5.68 -16.29
N ALA A 6 -34.74 -6.88 -16.49
CA ALA A 6 -33.64 -7.39 -15.67
C ALA A 6 -32.24 -7.02 -16.18
N ILE A 7 -32.12 -6.25 -17.27
CA ILE A 7 -30.83 -5.99 -17.95
C ILE A 7 -30.28 -4.58 -17.66
N ILE A 8 -31.04 -3.70 -17.00
CA ILE A 8 -30.64 -2.27 -16.84
C ILE A 8 -29.82 -2.00 -15.56
N CYS A 9 -29.62 -2.99 -14.68
CA CYS A 9 -28.83 -2.75 -13.45
C CYS A 9 -27.32 -2.99 -13.57
N PHE A 10 -26.79 -3.38 -14.73
CA PHE A 10 -25.35 -3.62 -14.91
C PHE A 10 -24.58 -2.45 -15.52
N THR A 11 -25.22 -1.30 -15.73
CA THR A 11 -24.59 -0.09 -16.30
C THR A 11 -24.42 0.98 -15.23
N ILE A 12 -23.76 0.64 -14.12
CA ILE A 12 -23.10 1.65 -13.29
C ILE A 12 -21.60 1.46 -13.50
N ILE A 13 -21.14 1.84 -14.69
CA ILE A 13 -19.72 2.17 -14.88
C ILE A 13 -19.54 3.47 -14.10
N LEU A 14 -19.17 3.33 -12.82
CA LEU A 14 -18.64 4.41 -12.02
C LEU A 14 -17.38 4.91 -12.72
N THR A 15 -17.53 5.90 -13.60
CA THR A 15 -16.40 6.74 -13.99
C THR A 15 -16.13 7.65 -12.79
N ALA A 16 -15.34 7.12 -11.85
CA ALA A 16 -14.67 7.95 -10.87
C ALA A 16 -13.72 8.85 -11.67
N CYS A 17 -14.16 10.07 -11.97
CA CYS A 17 -13.27 11.12 -12.40
C CYS A 17 -12.53 11.58 -11.15
N SER A 18 -11.52 10.82 -10.76
CA SER A 18 -10.58 11.30 -9.78
C SER A 18 -9.61 12.26 -10.46
N GLN A 19 -9.22 13.29 -9.73
CA GLN A 19 -8.05 14.09 -10.11
C GLN A 19 -6.83 13.18 -9.94
N GLY A 20 -6.58 12.37 -10.97
CA GLY A 20 -5.54 11.36 -10.94
C GLY A 20 -4.18 12.00 -10.74
N THR A 21 -3.35 11.32 -9.95
CA THR A 21 -1.90 11.53 -9.95
C THR A 21 -1.34 11.38 -11.35
N SER A 22 -0.22 12.04 -11.66
CA SER A 22 0.54 11.81 -12.90
C SER A 22 1.26 10.44 -12.96
N TRP A 23 0.97 9.53 -12.03
CA TRP A 23 1.66 8.26 -11.86
C TRP A 23 1.14 7.23 -12.86
N ASP A 24 1.63 7.33 -14.09
CA ASP A 24 1.18 6.46 -15.19
C ASP A 24 1.88 5.10 -15.23
N SER A 25 2.90 4.90 -14.39
CA SER A 25 3.64 3.64 -14.37
C SER A 25 4.27 3.35 -13.01
N TYR A 26 4.35 2.05 -12.71
CA TYR A 26 4.83 1.53 -11.44
C TYR A 26 5.95 0.51 -11.65
N GLU A 27 6.80 0.40 -10.65
CA GLU A 27 7.83 -0.63 -10.53
C GLU A 27 7.83 -1.22 -9.12
N GLY A 28 8.48 -2.37 -8.96
CA GLY A 28 8.58 -3.01 -7.64
C GLY A 28 9.45 -2.20 -6.68
N ALA A 29 8.98 -2.07 -5.43
CA ALA A 29 9.78 -1.48 -4.36
C ALA A 29 11.09 -2.26 -4.18
N VAL A 30 12.17 -1.56 -3.85
CA VAL A 30 13.51 -2.14 -3.70
C VAL A 30 13.57 -3.23 -2.63
N ASN A 31 12.86 -3.04 -1.51
CA ASN A 31 12.77 -3.98 -0.39
C ASN A 31 11.71 -5.07 -0.60
N VAL A 32 10.76 -4.86 -1.51
CA VAL A 32 9.69 -5.82 -1.81
C VAL A 32 9.24 -5.63 -3.26
N ASN A 33 9.87 -6.36 -4.18
CA ASN A 33 9.67 -6.20 -5.63
C ASN A 33 8.22 -6.44 -6.10
N THR A 34 7.38 -7.04 -5.26
CA THR A 34 5.96 -7.25 -5.54
C THR A 34 5.07 -6.08 -5.12
N PHE A 35 5.59 -5.09 -4.39
CA PHE A 35 4.85 -3.90 -3.97
C PHE A 35 5.07 -2.76 -4.98
N PRO A 36 4.02 -2.19 -5.58
CA PRO A 36 4.19 -1.15 -6.59
C PRO A 36 4.59 0.19 -5.99
N VAL A 37 5.55 0.85 -6.61
CA VAL A 37 6.00 2.22 -6.34
C VAL A 37 5.99 3.00 -7.66
N PRO A 38 5.55 4.27 -7.70
CA PRO A 38 5.58 5.05 -8.93
C PRO A 38 6.99 5.14 -9.53
N LYS A 39 7.16 4.95 -10.84
CA LYS A 39 8.49 5.01 -11.50
C LYS A 39 9.15 6.38 -11.44
N GLU A 40 8.33 7.43 -11.35
CA GLU A 40 8.82 8.79 -11.16
C GLU A 40 9.37 9.04 -9.74
N ALA A 41 9.17 8.10 -8.82
CA ALA A 41 9.70 8.18 -7.48
C ALA A 41 11.22 7.99 -7.52
N ASN A 42 11.96 9.07 -7.30
CA ASN A 42 13.40 8.96 -7.19
C ASN A 42 13.76 8.37 -5.83
N ARG A 43 14.52 7.27 -5.84
CA ARG A 43 14.97 6.60 -4.62
C ARG A 43 15.87 7.54 -3.84
N MET A 44 15.44 7.93 -2.65
CA MET A 44 16.32 8.54 -1.66
C MET A 44 16.82 7.44 -0.75
N ASP A 45 18.09 7.51 -0.39
CA ASP A 45 18.84 6.62 0.51
C ASP A 45 18.04 5.61 1.37
N ARG A 46 18.62 4.41 1.54
CA ARG A 46 18.19 3.44 2.56
C ARG A 46 18.47 4.04 3.94
N ALA A 47 17.55 4.83 4.46
CA ALA A 47 17.63 5.35 5.81
C ALA A 47 17.25 4.22 6.77
N SER A 48 18.23 3.39 7.16
CA SER A 48 18.44 3.02 8.56
C SER A 48 19.40 1.84 8.64
N ASN A 49 20.43 2.02 9.45
CA ASN A 49 21.37 0.98 9.90
C ASN A 49 20.71 0.02 10.91
N ASN A 50 19.38 -0.15 10.88
CA ASN A 50 18.65 -1.03 11.80
C ASN A 50 18.34 -2.37 11.11
N PRO A 51 18.94 -3.49 11.55
CA PRO A 51 18.70 -4.81 10.97
C PRO A 51 17.25 -5.33 11.17
N GLU A 52 16.45 -4.69 12.00
CA GLU A 52 15.09 -5.14 12.35
C GLU A 52 13.99 -4.59 11.42
N MET A 53 14.28 -3.63 10.55
CA MET A 53 13.28 -3.03 9.64
C MET A 53 13.90 -2.75 8.27
N ASP A 54 13.24 -3.19 7.21
CA ASP A 54 13.65 -2.82 5.85
C ASP A 54 12.85 -1.61 5.36
N TYR A 55 13.47 -0.44 5.49
CA TYR A 55 12.86 0.86 5.19
C TYR A 55 13.47 1.47 3.91
N VAL A 56 12.61 1.94 3.02
CA VAL A 56 13.01 2.69 1.83
C VAL A 56 12.16 3.95 1.69
N GLN A 57 12.82 5.06 1.37
CA GLN A 57 12.20 6.35 1.11
C GLN A 57 12.28 6.69 -0.38
N TYR A 58 11.20 7.21 -0.94
CA TYR A 58 11.15 7.68 -2.32
C TYR A 58 10.66 9.12 -2.34
N THR A 59 11.37 10.00 -3.06
CA THR A 59 10.87 11.35 -3.37
C THR A 59 9.93 11.29 -4.55
N LEU A 60 8.75 11.87 -4.41
CA LEU A 60 7.77 11.95 -5.50
C LEU A 60 7.64 13.39 -5.98
N PRO A 61 7.86 13.66 -7.28
CA PRO A 61 7.57 14.97 -7.84
C PRO A 61 6.05 15.24 -7.78
N GLY A 62 5.66 16.48 -7.53
CA GLY A 62 4.24 16.87 -7.56
C GLY A 62 3.40 16.58 -6.31
N ILE A 63 3.97 15.97 -5.27
CA ILE A 63 3.26 15.75 -3.99
C ILE A 63 3.58 16.88 -3.00
N GLY A 64 2.54 17.52 -2.48
CA GLY A 64 2.65 18.53 -1.43
C GLY A 64 2.94 17.92 -0.06
N LYS A 65 3.31 18.76 0.92
CA LYS A 65 3.63 18.29 2.29
C LYS A 65 2.45 17.62 3.02
N ASN A 66 1.22 17.96 2.63
CA ASN A 66 -0.04 17.53 3.26
C ASN A 66 -0.95 16.79 2.27
N THR A 67 -0.36 16.01 1.37
CA THR A 67 -1.13 15.25 0.40
C THR A 67 -1.42 13.86 0.96
N ASP A 68 -2.71 13.52 1.02
CA ASP A 68 -3.14 12.15 1.31
C ASP A 68 -2.71 11.20 0.20
N ILE A 69 -2.61 9.91 0.52
CA ILE A 69 -2.33 8.89 -0.49
C ILE A 69 -3.50 8.84 -1.49
N PRO A 70 -3.26 9.10 -2.79
CA PRO A 70 -4.32 9.17 -3.79
C PRO A 70 -4.98 7.80 -4.00
N GLN A 71 -6.30 7.81 -4.21
CA GLN A 71 -7.08 6.58 -4.32
C GLN A 71 -6.68 5.73 -5.53
N GLU A 72 -6.21 6.36 -6.60
CA GLU A 72 -5.73 5.68 -7.82
C GLU A 72 -4.56 4.76 -7.49
N TYR A 73 -3.65 5.24 -6.65
CA TYR A 73 -2.50 4.45 -6.23
C TYR A 73 -2.90 3.30 -5.29
N ILE A 74 -3.89 3.51 -4.43
CA ILE A 74 -4.46 2.41 -3.62
C ILE A 74 -5.05 1.33 -4.52
N ASN A 75 -5.77 1.71 -5.57
CA ASN A 75 -6.33 0.76 -6.52
C ASN A 75 -5.25 -0.01 -7.26
N GLU A 76 -4.17 0.65 -7.71
CA GLU A 76 -3.01 -0.02 -8.33
C GLU A 76 -2.39 -1.06 -7.39
N ILE A 77 -2.19 -0.71 -6.10
CA ILE A 77 -1.68 -1.65 -5.08
C ILE A 77 -2.58 -2.89 -4.99
N ILE A 78 -3.90 -2.71 -5.02
CA ILE A 78 -4.88 -3.81 -5.00
C ILE A 78 -4.83 -4.64 -6.30
N GLU A 79 -4.69 -4.00 -7.47
CA GLU A 79 -4.55 -4.69 -8.76
C GLU A 79 -3.27 -5.54 -8.83
N TRP A 80 -2.21 -5.12 -8.14
CA TRP A 80 -1.00 -5.92 -7.93
C TRP A 80 -1.18 -7.06 -6.92
N GLY A 81 -2.39 -7.23 -6.37
CA GLY A 81 -2.78 -8.35 -5.51
C GLY A 81 -2.52 -8.14 -4.02
N TRP A 82 -2.29 -6.90 -3.58
CA TRP A 82 -2.21 -6.57 -2.16
C TRP A 82 -3.58 -6.28 -1.58
N LYS A 83 -3.73 -6.46 -0.27
CA LYS A 83 -4.95 -6.13 0.46
C LYS A 83 -4.63 -5.13 1.56
N GLU A 84 -5.41 -4.07 1.65
CA GLU A 84 -5.33 -3.14 2.77
C GLU A 84 -5.86 -3.81 4.04
N ASP A 85 -5.08 -3.76 5.11
CA ASP A 85 -5.47 -4.24 6.44
C ASP A 85 -6.09 -3.09 7.23
N THR A 86 -7.36 -2.78 6.94
CA THR A 86 -8.12 -1.71 7.59
C THR A 86 -8.45 -2.00 9.06
N ALA A 87 -8.16 -3.23 9.54
CA ALA A 87 -8.31 -3.60 10.94
C ALA A 87 -7.05 -3.29 11.77
N ALA A 88 -5.93 -3.01 11.12
CA ALA A 88 -4.68 -2.60 11.76
C ALA A 88 -4.61 -1.07 12.01
N GLU A 89 -5.72 -0.37 11.79
CA GLU A 89 -5.90 1.05 12.14
C GLU A 89 -5.99 1.23 13.66
N ASP A 90 -4.86 1.16 14.38
CA ASP A 90 -4.66 1.91 15.62
C ASP A 90 -3.25 1.66 16.19
N THR A 91 -2.33 2.62 16.05
CA THR A 91 -1.26 2.82 17.06
C THR A 91 -0.66 4.23 17.09
N SER A 92 -1.05 5.17 16.21
CA SER A 92 -0.54 6.55 16.28
C SER A 92 -1.67 7.59 16.21
N ASN A 93 -1.90 8.28 17.33
CA ASN A 93 -2.75 9.49 17.44
C ASN A 93 -2.13 10.70 16.69
N THR A 94 -1.77 10.51 15.43
CA THR A 94 -1.19 11.53 14.56
C THR A 94 -1.87 11.45 13.22
N ASP A 95 -2.17 12.58 12.60
CA ASP A 95 -2.92 12.77 11.34
C ASP A 95 -2.27 12.12 10.08
N SER A 96 -1.39 11.14 10.24
CA SER A 96 -0.63 10.47 9.17
C SER A 96 -0.25 9.04 9.55
N ALA A 97 -1.17 8.27 10.15
CA ALA A 97 -0.94 6.87 10.46
C ALA A 97 -0.59 6.08 9.17
N PRO A 98 0.36 5.12 9.23
CA PRO A 98 0.72 4.32 8.06
C PRO A 98 -0.45 3.45 7.61
N ARG A 99 -0.68 3.37 6.30
CA ARG A 99 -1.59 2.39 5.70
C ARG A 99 -0.89 1.04 5.60
N ILE A 100 -1.54 -0.03 6.03
CA ILE A 100 -0.93 -1.36 6.10
C ILE A 100 -1.48 -2.22 4.97
N PHE A 101 -0.57 -2.84 4.21
CA PHE A 101 -0.91 -3.75 3.13
C PHE A 101 -0.31 -5.13 3.37
N VAL A 102 -1.07 -6.17 3.03
CA VAL A 102 -0.68 -7.57 3.19
C VAL A 102 -0.83 -8.31 1.88
N LYS A 103 0.19 -9.11 1.54
CA LYS A 103 0.18 -10.07 0.45
C LYS A 103 0.95 -11.31 0.87
N ASP A 104 0.31 -12.46 0.78
CA ASP A 104 0.81 -13.74 1.27
C ASP A 104 1.18 -13.68 2.77
N SER A 105 2.48 -13.63 3.08
CA SER A 105 3.03 -13.47 4.43
C SER A 105 3.83 -12.17 4.60
N THR A 106 3.81 -11.30 3.60
CA THR A 106 4.52 -10.01 3.64
C THR A 106 3.57 -8.91 4.05
N ARG A 107 4.01 -8.09 5.01
CA ARG A 107 3.33 -6.88 5.48
C ARG A 107 4.15 -5.67 5.08
N VAL A 108 3.49 -4.65 4.54
CA VAL A 108 4.08 -3.37 4.14
C VAL A 108 3.36 -2.25 4.87
N HIS A 109 4.12 -1.35 5.49
CA HIS A 109 3.61 -0.09 6.03
C HIS A 109 3.95 1.01 5.01
N LEU A 110 2.90 1.61 4.46
CA LEU A 110 2.95 2.70 3.50
C LEU A 110 2.66 4.02 4.19
N SER A 111 3.46 5.04 3.94
CA SER A 111 3.16 6.40 4.41
C SER A 111 3.56 7.43 3.37
N LEU A 112 2.77 8.49 3.28
CA LEU A 112 3.06 9.65 2.45
C LEU A 112 3.07 10.89 3.33
N HIS A 113 4.23 11.54 3.45
CA HIS A 113 4.37 12.76 4.23
C HIS A 113 5.52 13.60 3.71
N ASN A 114 5.40 14.93 3.77
CA ASN A 114 6.48 15.86 3.40
C ASN A 114 7.05 15.67 1.98
N GLY A 115 6.25 15.16 1.03
CA GLY A 115 6.69 14.86 -0.34
C GLY A 115 7.48 13.56 -0.50
N TYR A 116 7.52 12.72 0.54
CA TYR A 116 8.18 11.42 0.54
C TYR A 116 7.15 10.30 0.71
N LEU A 117 7.32 9.25 -0.10
CA LEU A 117 6.66 7.97 0.07
C LEU A 117 7.62 7.02 0.79
N THR A 118 7.14 6.36 1.83
CA THR A 118 7.94 5.43 2.61
C THR A 118 7.33 4.04 2.55
N VAL A 119 8.16 3.05 2.20
CA VAL A 119 7.79 1.64 2.18
C VAL A 119 8.61 0.92 3.24
N LEU A 120 7.95 0.51 4.31
CA LEU A 120 8.57 -0.21 5.42
C LEU A 120 8.07 -1.65 5.46
N VAL A 121 9.01 -2.60 5.50
CA VAL A 121 8.72 -4.03 5.73
C VAL A 121 9.26 -4.40 7.12
N PRO A 122 8.39 -4.70 8.10
CA PRO A 122 8.84 -5.19 9.41
C PRO A 122 9.53 -6.55 9.24
N THR A 123 10.77 -6.71 9.71
CA THR A 123 11.46 -8.02 9.65
C THR A 123 11.14 -8.92 10.84
N GLN A 124 10.53 -8.36 11.90
CA GLN A 124 10.06 -9.05 13.09
C GLN A 124 8.55 -8.83 13.23
N ASP A 125 7.75 -9.66 12.57
CA ASP A 125 6.30 -9.64 12.78
C ASP A 125 5.92 -10.78 13.74
N PRO A 126 5.46 -10.50 14.98
CA PRO A 126 4.97 -11.54 15.89
C PRO A 126 3.77 -12.32 15.32
N SER A 127 3.10 -11.80 14.27
CA SER A 127 2.04 -12.50 13.52
C SER A 127 2.57 -13.61 12.61
N ILE A 128 3.84 -13.54 12.18
CA ILE A 128 4.53 -14.53 11.34
C ILE A 128 5.17 -15.62 12.22
N ILE A 129 5.46 -15.31 13.49
CA ILE A 129 5.89 -16.27 14.51
C ILE A 129 4.65 -16.96 15.10
N LYS A 130 3.87 -17.69 14.29
CA LYS A 130 3.05 -18.76 14.87
C LYS A 130 4.03 -19.84 15.34
N PRO A 131 4.11 -20.16 16.64
CA PRO A 131 4.94 -21.28 17.07
C PRO A 131 4.41 -22.54 16.40
N LYS A 132 5.30 -23.22 15.68
CA LYS A 132 5.13 -24.60 15.22
C LYS A 132 4.53 -25.40 16.39
N THR A 133 3.36 -25.99 16.15
CA THR A 133 2.63 -26.87 17.06
C THR A 133 3.62 -27.73 17.85
N VAL A 134 3.63 -27.57 19.17
CA VAL A 134 4.20 -28.56 20.08
C VAL A 134 3.17 -29.67 20.14
N ASP A 135 3.34 -30.69 19.29
CA ASP A 135 2.63 -31.94 19.45
C ASP A 135 3.13 -32.57 20.76
N SER A 136 2.32 -32.45 21.82
CA SER A 136 2.54 -33.19 23.06
C SER A 136 2.22 -34.67 22.79
N ASN A 137 3.26 -35.50 22.91
CA ASN A 137 3.19 -36.96 22.99
C ASN A 137 2.80 -37.42 24.40
#